data_AF-A0A2D4GMR0-F1
#
_entry.id   AF-A0A2D4GMR0-F1
#
_cell.length_a   1.000
_cell.length_b   1.000
_cell.length_c   1.000
_cell.angle_alpha   90.00
_cell.angle_beta   90.00
_cell.angle_gamma   90.00
#
_symmetry.space_group_name_H-M   'P 1'
#
loop_
_entity.id
_entity.type
_entity.pdbx_description
1 polymer ?
#
loop_
_entity_poly.entity_id
_entity_poly.type
_entity_poly.pdbx_seq_one_letter_code
_entity_poly.pdbx_strand_id
1 'polypeptide(L)'
;VAISGANLQNVFMFLTLEPLLARSPFLVLHVRRSNLVGDALRELSIHSDVDLKKPLKVIFDGEEAVDAGGVTKEFFLLLLKELLNPIYGMFTCYSDSNLLWFSDTC
;
A
#
# COMPACT_ATOMS: atom_id res chain seq x y z
N VAL A 1 -17.14 13.31 27.33
CA VAL A 1 -16.53 12.14 26.65
C VAL A 1 -16.56 12.42 25.16
N ALA A 2 -15.42 12.77 24.57
CA ALA A 2 -15.33 13.11 23.16
C ALA A 2 -15.44 11.82 22.33
N ILE A 3 -16.59 11.60 21.70
CA ILE A 3 -16.77 10.55 20.70
C ILE A 3 -15.95 11.02 19.50
N SER A 4 -14.80 10.41 19.30
CA SER A 4 -13.87 10.75 18.22
C SER A 4 -14.62 10.75 16.88
N GLY A 5 -14.69 11.90 16.20
CA GLY A 5 -15.39 12.04 14.91
C GLY A 5 -14.92 11.07 13.83
N ALA A 6 -13.74 10.47 14.00
CA ALA A 6 -13.24 9.36 13.20
C ALA A 6 -14.16 8.12 13.25
N ASN A 7 -14.80 7.85 14.39
CA ASN A 7 -15.69 6.69 14.55
C ASN A 7 -16.98 6.87 13.73
N LEU A 8 -17.54 8.09 13.69
CA LEU A 8 -18.72 8.39 12.89
C LEU A 8 -18.41 8.43 11.39
N GLN A 9 -17.23 8.91 10.98
CA GLN A 9 -16.78 8.81 9.59
C GLN A 9 -16.55 7.37 9.15
N ASN A 10 -16.03 6.51 10.02
CA ASN A 10 -15.88 5.08 9.75
C ASN A 10 -17.24 4.38 9.62
N VAL A 11 -18.21 4.72 10.48
CA VAL A 11 -19.59 4.20 10.40
C VAL A 11 -20.30 4.71 9.14
N PHE A 12 -20.13 5.99 8.79
CA PHE A 12 -20.69 6.58 7.58
C PHE A 12 -20.07 5.97 6.31
N MET A 13 -18.75 5.76 6.30
CA MET A 13 -18.04 5.02 5.25
C MET A 13 -18.64 3.62 5.10
N PHE A 14 -18.81 2.90 6.21
CA PHE A 14 -19.37 1.55 6.22
C PHE A 14 -20.80 1.50 5.65
N LEU A 15 -21.67 2.42 6.06
CA LEU A 15 -23.08 2.47 5.62
C LEU A 15 -23.27 2.94 4.16
N THR A 16 -22.33 3.73 3.63
CA THR A 16 -22.45 4.31 2.27
C THR A 16 -21.66 3.56 1.20
N LEU A 17 -20.59 2.85 1.56
CA LEU A 17 -19.74 2.11 0.62
C LEU A 17 -20.16 0.66 0.41
N GLU A 18 -21.05 0.10 1.22
CA GLU A 18 -21.57 -1.27 1.06
C GLU A 18 -21.93 -1.63 -0.41
N PRO A 19 -22.68 -0.80 -1.18
CA PRO A 19 -22.97 -1.09 -2.59
C PRO A 19 -21.75 -1.00 -3.53
N LEU A 20 -20.72 -0.25 -3.15
CA LEU A 20 -19.49 -0.05 -3.94
C LEU A 20 -18.44 -1.15 -3.66
N LEU A 21 -18.36 -1.60 -2.40
CA LEU A 21 -17.57 -2.75 -1.96
C LEU A 21 -18.10 -4.07 -2.55
N ALA A 22 -19.40 -4.12 -2.88
CA ALA A 22 -20.05 -5.29 -3.46
C ALA A 22 -19.46 -5.76 -4.81
N ARG A 23 -18.76 -4.89 -5.56
CA ARG A 23 -18.12 -5.27 -6.84
C ARG A 23 -16.79 -6.01 -6.66
N SER A 24 -16.01 -5.61 -5.65
CA SER A 24 -14.75 -6.29 -5.27
C SER A 24 -14.44 -5.99 -3.80
N PRO A 25 -14.37 -7.02 -2.92
CA PRO A 25 -14.19 -6.81 -1.49
C PRO A 25 -12.75 -6.41 -1.10
N PHE A 26 -11.79 -6.52 -2.02
CA PHE A 26 -10.37 -6.24 -1.80
C PHE A 26 -9.81 -5.30 -2.87
N LEU A 27 -8.81 -4.51 -2.49
CA LEU A 27 -7.87 -3.89 -3.41
C LEU A 27 -6.85 -4.97 -3.80
N VAL A 28 -6.87 -5.41 -5.06
CA VAL A 28 -5.96 -6.45 -5.54
C VAL A 28 -4.81 -5.80 -6.30
N LEU A 29 -3.57 -6.04 -5.87
CA LEU A 29 -2.38 -5.60 -6.59
C LEU A 29 -1.68 -6.82 -7.22
N HIS A 30 -1.55 -6.79 -8.54
CA HIS A 30 -0.74 -7.74 -9.31
C HIS A 30 0.65 -7.16 -9.52
N VAL A 31 1.68 -7.82 -8.97
CA VAL A 31 3.04 -7.29 -8.97
C VAL A 31 4.05 -8.37 -9.34
N ARG A 32 5.12 -7.96 -10.05
CA ARG A 32 6.26 -8.83 -10.33
C ARG A 32 7.41 -8.49 -9.39
N ARG A 33 8.10 -9.50 -8.86
CA ARG A 33 9.27 -9.31 -7.99
C ARG A 33 10.39 -8.49 -8.65
N SER A 34 10.50 -8.56 -9.97
CA SER A 34 11.51 -7.83 -10.75
C SER A 34 11.17 -6.37 -11.00
N ASN A 35 9.95 -5.92 -10.70
CA ASN A 35 9.48 -4.57 -10.98
C ASN A 35 8.49 -4.08 -9.91
N LEU A 36 8.85 -4.27 -8.64
CA LEU A 36 7.92 -4.14 -7.53
C LEU A 36 7.37 -2.73 -7.38
N VAL A 37 8.24 -1.71 -7.37
CA VAL A 37 7.85 -0.30 -7.23
C VAL A 37 7.00 0.15 -8.43
N GLY A 38 7.43 -0.16 -9.65
CA GLY A 38 6.73 0.26 -10.87
C GLY A 38 5.34 -0.36 -11.00
N ASP A 39 5.21 -1.66 -10.72
CA ASP A 39 3.90 -2.34 -10.75
C ASP A 39 3.00 -1.84 -9.62
N ALA A 40 3.53 -1.65 -8.40
CA ALA A 40 2.75 -1.13 -7.28
C ALA A 40 2.19 0.27 -7.58
N LEU A 41 3.01 1.19 -8.10
CA LEU A 41 2.55 2.53 -8.46
C LEU A 41 1.50 2.50 -9.57
N ARG A 42 1.71 1.68 -10.60
CA ARG A 42 0.74 1.52 -11.71
C ARG A 42 -0.60 1.02 -11.19
N GLU A 43 -0.60 -0.06 -10.42
CA GLU A 43 -1.81 -0.64 -9.85
C GLU A 43 -2.50 0.37 -8.90
N LEU A 44 -1.77 1.08 -8.04
CA LEU A 44 -2.37 2.08 -7.15
C LEU A 44 -2.97 3.27 -7.92
N SER A 45 -2.34 3.71 -9.01
CA SER A 45 -2.76 4.91 -9.76
C SER A 45 -4.10 4.78 -10.50
N ILE A 46 -4.54 3.55 -10.78
CA ILE A 46 -5.77 3.29 -11.54
C ILE A 46 -7.01 3.10 -10.65
N HIS A 47 -6.82 3.02 -9.33
CA HIS A 47 -7.89 2.81 -8.36
C HIS A 47 -8.41 4.14 -7.81
N SER A 48 -9.71 4.18 -7.47
CA SER A 48 -10.32 5.35 -6.83
C SER A 48 -9.91 5.47 -5.37
N ASP A 49 -10.00 6.68 -4.78
CA ASP A 49 -9.76 6.93 -3.34
C ASP A 49 -10.56 6.01 -2.41
N VAL A 50 -11.72 5.55 -2.88
CA VAL A 50 -12.57 4.61 -2.16
C VAL A 50 -11.98 3.20 -2.23
N ASP A 51 -11.53 2.78 -3.41
CA ASP A 51 -10.91 1.46 -3.59
C ASP A 51 -9.58 1.34 -2.84
N LEU A 52 -8.81 2.43 -2.75
CA LEU A 52 -7.56 2.49 -2.00
C LEU A 52 -7.73 2.26 -0.49
N LYS A 53 -8.96 2.37 0.03
CA LYS A 53 -9.30 2.11 1.44
C LYS A 53 -9.75 0.66 1.69
N LYS A 54 -9.90 -0.15 0.64
CA LYS A 54 -10.26 -1.56 0.78
C LYS A 54 -9.11 -2.37 1.39
N PRO A 55 -9.40 -3.51 2.04
CA PRO A 55 -8.37 -4.43 2.47
C PRO A 55 -7.48 -4.86 1.28
N LEU A 56 -6.16 -4.83 1.48
CA LEU A 56 -5.17 -5.13 0.45
C LEU A 56 -4.99 -6.65 0.28
N LYS A 57 -4.99 -7.11 -0.98
CA LYS A 57 -4.58 -8.44 -1.39
C LYS A 57 -3.48 -8.31 -2.44
N VAL A 58 -2.30 -8.84 -2.16
CA VAL A 58 -1.19 -8.84 -3.11
C VAL A 58 -1.08 -10.20 -3.79
N ILE A 59 -0.84 -10.19 -5.09
CA ILE A 59 -0.60 -11.37 -5.90
C ILE A 59 0.74 -11.17 -6.62
N PHE A 60 1.71 -12.04 -6.33
CA PHE A 60 2.94 -12.12 -7.11
C PHE A 60 2.67 -12.92 -8.39
N ASP A 61 2.93 -12.30 -9.54
CA ASP A 61 2.65 -12.94 -10.83
C ASP A 61 3.49 -14.20 -11.02
N GLY A 62 2.81 -15.32 -11.31
CA GLY A 62 3.44 -16.63 -11.51
C GLY A 62 3.74 -17.40 -10.22
N GLU A 63 3.28 -16.91 -9.06
CA GLU A 63 3.49 -17.57 -7.76
C GLU A 63 2.16 -18.02 -7.14
N GLU A 64 2.13 -19.25 -6.61
CA GLU A 64 0.99 -19.71 -5.81
C GLU A 64 1.09 -19.12 -4.40
N ALA A 65 0.09 -18.30 -4.05
CA ALA A 65 -0.02 -17.75 -2.71
C ALA A 65 -0.51 -18.85 -1.73
N VAL A 66 0.37 -19.27 -0.81
CA VAL A 66 0.04 -20.27 0.22
C VAL A 66 -0.65 -19.62 1.43
N ASP A 67 -0.25 -18.40 1.80
CA ASP A 67 -0.85 -17.62 2.89
C ASP A 67 -0.94 -16.13 2.50
N ALA A 68 -2.17 -15.61 2.46
CA ALA A 68 -2.44 -14.22 2.12
C ALA A 68 -1.81 -13.22 3.13
N GLY A 69 -1.68 -13.59 4.39
CA GLY A 69 -1.07 -12.75 5.42
C GLY A 69 0.45 -12.63 5.24
N GLY A 70 1.13 -13.73 4.95
CA GLY A 70 2.56 -13.77 4.64
C GLY A 70 2.91 -12.96 3.40
N VAL A 71 2.14 -13.11 2.31
CA VAL A 71 2.40 -12.42 1.04
C VAL A 71 2.33 -10.90 1.18
N THR A 72 1.33 -10.37 1.89
CA THR A 72 1.22 -8.91 2.10
C THR A 72 2.38 -8.37 2.95
N LYS A 73 2.82 -9.10 3.98
CA LYS A 73 3.99 -8.69 4.79
C LYS A 73 5.26 -8.68 3.95
N GLU A 74 5.47 -9.72 3.14
CA GLU A 74 6.61 -9.81 2.24
C GLU A 74 6.62 -8.68 1.22
N PHE A 75 5.46 -8.37 0.61
CA PHE A 75 5.31 -7.26 -0.31
C PHE A 75 5.80 -5.93 0.28
N PHE A 76 5.30 -5.55 1.47
CA PHE A 76 5.73 -4.30 2.10
C PHE A 76 7.22 -4.30 2.46
N LEU A 77 7.76 -5.43 2.92
CA LEU A 77 9.17 -5.55 3.23
C LEU A 77 10.05 -5.30 1.99
N LEU A 78 9.72 -5.94 0.87
CA LEU A 78 10.46 -5.79 -0.38
C LEU A 78 10.28 -4.38 -0.96
N LEU A 79 9.06 -3.84 -0.91
CA LEU A 79 8.75 -2.49 -1.40
C LEU A 79 9.52 -1.42 -0.64
N LEU A 80 9.49 -1.46 0.70
CA LEU A 80 10.28 -0.54 1.52
C LEU A 80 11.78 -0.70 1.25
N LYS A 81 12.28 -1.93 1.12
CA LYS A 81 13.70 -2.15 0.80
C LYS A 81 14.11 -1.52 -0.53
N GLU A 82 13.26 -1.58 -1.54
CA GLU A 82 13.49 -0.90 -2.81
C GLU A 82 13.38 0.62 -2.66
N LEU A 83 12.29 1.15 -2.10
CA LEU A 83 12.08 2.60 -1.96
C LEU A 83 13.15 3.29 -1.11
N LEU A 84 13.69 2.61 -0.10
CA LEU A 84 14.77 3.10 0.74
C LEU A 84 16.16 2.95 0.10
N ASN A 85 16.27 2.30 -1.06
CA ASN A 85 17.51 2.25 -1.80
C ASN A 85 17.82 3.64 -2.37
N PRO A 86 19.01 4.21 -2.11
CA PRO A 86 19.40 5.53 -2.63
C PRO A 86 19.27 5.67 -4.16
N ILE A 87 19.29 4.58 -4.93
CA ILE A 87 19.08 4.57 -6.38
C ILE A 87 17.73 5.20 -6.78
N TYR A 88 16.68 5.03 -5.96
CA TYR A 88 15.37 5.62 -6.24
C TYR A 88 15.31 7.11 -5.86
N GLY A 89 16.29 7.62 -5.12
CA GLY A 89 16.39 9.04 -4.77
C GLY A 89 15.31 9.57 -3.82
N MET A 90 14.40 8.73 -3.33
CA MET A 90 13.24 9.18 -2.53
C MET A 90 13.61 9.59 -1.11
N PHE A 91 14.64 8.97 -0.54
CA PHE A 91 15.07 9.20 0.84
C PHE A 91 16.58 9.41 0.93
N THR A 92 16.98 10.27 1.86
CA THR A 92 18.37 10.54 2.24
C THR A 92 18.59 10.10 3.68
N CYS A 93 19.68 9.37 3.91
CA CYS A 93 20.08 8.95 5.25
C CYS A 93 21.00 10.01 5.89
N TYR A 94 20.67 10.42 7.11
CA TYR A 94 21.47 11.36 7.89
C TYR A 94 22.37 10.58 8.85
N SER A 95 23.68 10.66 8.65
CA SER A 95 24.68 9.91 9.45
C SER A 95 24.58 10.18 10.95
N ASP A 96 24.20 11.39 11.32
CA ASP A 96 24.22 11.85 12.71
C ASP A 96 23.10 11.22 13.55
N SER A 97 21.99 10.89 12.90
CA SER A 97 20.79 10.33 13.55
C SER A 97 20.46 8.92 13.10
N ASN A 98 21.08 8.43 12.01
CA ASN A 98 20.69 7.21 11.28
C ASN A 98 19.21 7.20 10.85
N LEU A 99 18.62 8.39 10.69
CA LEU A 99 17.25 8.54 10.22
C LEU A 99 17.22 8.76 8.71
N LEU A 100 16.12 8.35 8.10
CA LEU A 100 15.80 8.59 6.70
C LEU A 100 14.80 9.75 6.63
N TRP A 101 15.09 10.74 5.79
CA TRP A 101 14.14 11.81 5.45
C TRP A 101 13.93 11.84 3.94
N PHE A 102 12.83 12.44 3.51
CA PHE A 102 12.60 12.69 2.09
C PHE A 102 13.76 13.46 1.49
N SER A 103 14.19 13.08 0.29
CA SER A 103 15.28 13.78 -0.38
C SER A 103 14.81 15.13 -0.90
N ASP A 104 15.63 16.16 -0.70
CA ASP A 104 15.40 17.51 -1.23
C ASP A 104 15.69 17.62 -2.74
N THR A 105 16.18 16.54 -3.36
CA THR A 105 16.57 16.49 -4.78
C THR A 105 15.54 15.80 -5.68
N CYS A 106 14.33 15.53 -5.16
CA CYS A 106 13.24 14.91 -5.92
C CYS A 106 12.54 15.92 -6.84
#